data_AF-A0A2M7AZB6-F1
#
_entry.id   AF-A0A2M7AZB6-F1
#
_cell.length_a   1.000
_cell.length_b   1.000
_cell.length_c   1.000
_cell.angle_alpha   90.00
_cell.angle_beta   90.00
_cell.angle_gamma   90.00
#
_symmetry.space_group_name_H-M   'P 1'
#
loop_
_entity.id
_entity.type
_entity.pdbx_description
1 polymer ?
#
loop_
_entity_poly.entity_id
_entity_poly.type
_entity_poly.pdbx_seq_one_letter_code
_entity_poly.pdbx_strand_id
1 'polypeptide(L)'
;MRVHRVHGANKLNRSGVYFKWSIIIIIFGSFYAWQRIESRKLGYKISEINGRILSLDKENKYLTMKIMDITAMNNLEEVAKKRLGLVAPKPSDIVVIEMGSK
;
A
#
# COMPACT_ATOMS: atom_id res chain seq x y z
N MET A 1 18.98 27.39 -79.22
CA MET A 1 18.95 27.55 -77.74
C MET A 1 18.52 26.24 -77.11
N ARG A 2 19.40 25.54 -76.38
CA ARG A 2 19.09 24.24 -75.75
C ARG A 2 19.06 24.43 -74.23
N VAL A 3 17.86 24.43 -73.66
CA VAL A 3 17.66 24.62 -72.22
C VAL A 3 17.87 23.28 -71.52
N HIS A 4 18.92 23.19 -70.69
CA HIS A 4 19.19 22.02 -69.86
C HIS A 4 18.21 21.98 -68.67
N ARG A 5 17.36 20.95 -68.60
CA ARG A 5 16.42 20.75 -67.50
C ARG A 5 17.02 19.78 -66.48
N VAL A 6 17.58 20.32 -65.40
CA VAL A 6 18.10 19.54 -64.27
C VAL A 6 17.01 19.47 -63.20
N HIS A 7 16.12 18.47 -63.23
CA HIS A 7 15.05 18.32 -62.23
C HIS A 7 14.87 16.88 -61.71
N GLY A 8 15.81 15.97 -62.00
CA GLY A 8 15.62 14.53 -61.75
C GLY A 8 16.17 13.95 -60.45
N ALA A 9 16.98 14.67 -59.67
CA ALA A 9 17.78 14.04 -58.60
C ALA A 9 17.12 14.00 -57.20
N ASN A 10 16.04 14.74 -56.96
CA ASN A 10 15.53 14.97 -55.58
C ASN A 10 14.34 14.09 -55.13
N LYS A 11 13.75 13.29 -56.03
CA LYS A 11 12.60 12.42 -55.66
C LYS A 11 13.02 11.15 -54.92
N LEU A 12 14.18 10.57 -55.25
CA LEU A 12 14.65 9.31 -54.67
C LEU A 12 15.01 9.46 -53.17
N ASN A 13 15.65 10.57 -52.78
CA ASN A 13 16.09 10.80 -51.41
C ASN A 13 14.94 11.14 -50.44
N ARG A 14 13.81 11.64 -50.94
CA ARG A 14 12.64 11.95 -50.10
C ARG A 14 12.03 10.70 -49.48
N SER A 15 11.94 9.60 -50.22
CA SER A 15 11.40 8.32 -49.72
C SER A 15 12.24 7.76 -48.56
N GLY A 16 13.57 7.81 -48.68
CA GLY A 16 14.48 7.36 -47.63
C GLY A 16 14.40 8.20 -46.35
N VAL A 17 14.06 9.49 -46.46
CA VAL A 17 13.84 10.36 -45.31
C VAL A 17 12.58 9.94 -44.54
N TYR A 18 11.46 9.67 -45.23
CA TYR A 18 10.24 9.20 -44.56
C TYR A 18 10.43 7.84 -43.88
N PHE A 19 11.18 6.93 -44.49
CA PHE A 19 11.51 5.64 -43.88
C PHE A 19 12.34 5.80 -42.60
N LYS A 20 13.35 6.69 -42.62
CA LYS A 20 14.13 7.03 -41.41
C LYS A 20 13.27 7.63 -40.31
N TRP A 21 12.36 8.56 -40.65
CA TRP A 21 11.42 9.15 -39.68
C TRP A 21 10.45 8.13 -39.10
N SER A 22 9.97 7.18 -39.90
CA SER A 22 9.10 6.10 -39.44
C SER A 22 9.81 5.22 -38.40
N ILE A 23 11.07 4.84 -38.66
CA ILE A 23 11.88 4.07 -37.72
C ILE A 23 12.08 4.82 -36.40
N ILE A 24 12.38 6.12 -36.46
CA ILE A 24 12.54 6.96 -35.27
C ILE A 24 11.26 6.94 -34.44
N ILE A 25 10.10 7.16 -35.05
CA ILE A 25 8.80 7.15 -34.35
C ILE A 25 8.53 5.80 -33.67
N ILE A 26 8.84 4.68 -34.34
CA ILE A 26 8.63 3.34 -33.80
C ILE A 26 9.53 3.09 -32.58
N ILE A 27 10.80 3.51 -32.64
CA ILE A 27 11.75 3.35 -31.53
C ILE A 27 11.30 4.17 -30.32
N PHE A 28 10.96 5.45 -30.52
CA PHE A 28 10.50 6.31 -29.43
C PHE A 28 9.16 5.84 -28.84
N GLY A 29 8.21 5.40 -29.68
CA GLY A 29 6.94 4.85 -29.23
C GLY A 29 7.10 3.56 -28.42
N SER A 30 7.97 2.66 -28.87
CA SER A 30 8.26 1.41 -28.16
C SER A 30 9.00 1.68 -26.84
N PHE A 31 9.95 2.60 -26.83
CA PHE A 31 10.66 3.02 -25.62
C PHE A 31 9.71 3.65 -24.60
N TYR A 32 8.77 4.49 -25.04
CA TYR A 32 7.73 5.07 -24.18
C TYR A 32 6.80 4.02 -23.59
N ALA A 33 6.35 3.06 -24.42
CA ALA A 33 5.54 1.94 -23.96
C ALA A 33 6.30 1.07 -22.95
N TRP A 34 7.60 0.84 -23.18
CA TRP A 34 8.48 0.09 -22.28
C TRP A 34 8.64 0.76 -20.91
N GLN A 35 8.91 2.06 -20.88
CA GLN A 35 8.98 2.84 -19.63
C GLN A 35 7.69 2.73 -18.81
N ARG A 36 6.55 2.67 -19.50
CA ARG A 36 5.23 2.51 -18.86
C ARG A 36 4.93 1.09 -18.38
N ILE A 37 5.70 0.09 -18.82
CA ILE A 37 5.59 -1.30 -18.35
C ILE A 37 6.49 -1.51 -17.12
N GLU A 38 7.69 -0.94 -17.10
CA GLU A 38 8.62 -1.05 -15.96
C GLU A 38 8.08 -0.32 -14.70
N SER A 39 7.41 0.81 -14.90
CA SER A 39 6.74 1.57 -13.82
C SER A 39 5.58 0.80 -13.15
N ARG A 40 5.02 -0.24 -13.78
CA ARG A 40 3.98 -1.08 -13.14
C ARG A 40 4.56 -2.08 -12.15
N LYS A 41 5.77 -2.62 -12.37
CA LYS A 41 6.41 -3.56 -11.44
C LYS A 41 6.82 -2.90 -10.12
N LEU A 42 7.19 -1.62 -10.15
CA LEU A 42 7.48 -0.84 -8.94
C LEU A 42 6.21 -0.58 -8.12
N GLY A 43 5.07 -0.30 -8.77
CA GLY A 43 3.78 -0.10 -8.09
C GLY A 43 3.32 -1.33 -7.30
N TYR A 44 3.53 -2.55 -7.83
CA TYR A 44 3.15 -3.79 -7.13
C TYR A 44 4.00 -4.05 -5.90
N LYS A 45 5.32 -3.85 -5.96
CA LYS A 45 6.20 -3.98 -4.77
C LYS A 45 5.85 -2.94 -3.70
N ILE A 46 5.53 -1.72 -4.09
CA ILE A 46 5.11 -0.66 -3.16
C ILE A 46 3.78 -1.05 -2.49
N SER A 47 2.81 -1.56 -3.25
CA SER A 47 1.53 -1.98 -2.69
C SER A 47 1.67 -3.16 -1.73
N GLU A 48 2.54 -4.13 -2.02
CA GLU A 48 2.79 -5.27 -1.13
C GLU A 48 3.47 -4.84 0.18
N ILE A 49 4.50 -3.99 0.09
CA ILE A 49 5.20 -3.46 1.27
C ILE A 49 4.25 -2.62 2.14
N ASN A 50 3.43 -1.75 1.53
CA ASN A 50 2.44 -0.97 2.27
C ASN A 50 1.39 -1.85 2.94
N GLY A 51 0.96 -2.94 2.29
CA GLY A 51 0.05 -3.92 2.88
C GLY A 51 0.63 -4.55 4.15
N ARG A 52 1.91 -4.94 4.11
CA ARG A 52 2.61 -5.52 5.28
C ARG A 52 2.80 -4.52 6.42
N ILE A 53 3.08 -3.24 6.10
CA ILE A 53 3.18 -2.18 7.12
C ILE A 53 1.83 -1.99 7.82
N LEU A 54 0.74 -1.95 7.06
CA LEU A 54 -0.61 -1.79 7.63
C LEU A 54 -1.04 -2.98 8.48
N SER A 55 -0.68 -4.22 8.11
CA SER A 55 -0.97 -5.39 8.94
C SER A 55 -0.19 -5.38 10.24
N LEU A 56 1.11 -5.04 10.19
CA LEU A 56 1.96 -4.95 11.38
C LEU A 56 1.53 -3.83 12.33
N ASP A 57 1.12 -2.67 11.80
CA ASP A 57 0.60 -1.57 12.63
C ASP A 57 -0.71 -1.95 13.34
N LYS A 58 -1.61 -2.66 12.66
CA LYS A 58 -2.84 -3.17 13.27
C LYS A 58 -2.54 -4.18 14.39
N GLU A 59 -1.62 -5.11 14.14
CA GLU A 59 -1.25 -6.12 15.13
C GLU A 59 -0.59 -5.48 16.36
N ASN A 60 0.31 -4.53 16.15
CA ASN A 60 0.96 -3.80 17.24
C ASN A 60 -0.04 -3.01 18.08
N LYS A 61 -1.00 -2.31 17.44
CA LYS A 61 -2.08 -1.61 18.15
C LYS A 61 -2.96 -2.57 18.96
N TYR A 62 -3.32 -3.72 18.39
CA TYR A 62 -4.10 -4.74 19.08
C TYR A 62 -3.36 -5.28 20.31
N LEU A 63 -2.09 -5.63 20.16
CA LEU A 63 -1.26 -6.12 21.27
C LEU A 63 -1.07 -5.05 22.35
N THR A 64 -0.86 -3.79 21.96
CA THR A 64 -0.74 -2.66 22.88
C THR A 64 -2.01 -2.48 23.71
N MET A 65 -3.20 -2.51 23.08
CA MET A 65 -4.47 -2.48 23.81
C MET A 65 -4.59 -3.65 24.79
N LYS A 66 -4.24 -4.86 24.37
CA LYS A 66 -4.33 -6.04 25.22
C LYS A 66 -3.41 -5.94 26.45
N ILE A 67 -2.22 -5.40 26.28
CA ILE A 67 -1.29 -5.12 27.40
C ILE A 67 -1.88 -4.06 28.33
N MET A 68 -2.45 -2.99 27.79
CA MET A 68 -3.10 -1.94 28.57
C MET A 68 -4.27 -2.48 29.39
N ASP A 69 -5.13 -3.32 28.81
CA ASP A 69 -6.27 -3.92 29.52
C ASP A 69 -5.80 -4.79 30.70
N ILE A 70 -4.82 -5.67 30.46
CA ILE A 70 -4.26 -6.53 31.51
C ILE A 70 -3.61 -5.67 32.62
N THR A 71 -2.86 -4.65 32.21
CA THR A 71 -2.17 -3.75 33.15
C THR A 71 -3.18 -2.92 33.95
N ALA A 72 -4.24 -2.43 33.33
CA ALA A 72 -5.32 -1.71 34.00
C ALA A 72 -6.04 -2.59 35.02
N MET A 73 -6.27 -3.86 34.70
CA MET A 73 -6.90 -4.81 35.61
C MET A 73 -6.01 -5.13 36.83
N ASN A 74 -4.72 -5.34 36.60
CA ASN A 74 -3.73 -5.51 37.68
C ASN A 74 -3.63 -4.26 38.57
N ASN A 75 -3.60 -3.07 37.96
CA ASN A 75 -3.58 -1.81 38.69
C ASN A 75 -4.86 -1.60 39.51
N LEU A 76 -6.03 -1.96 38.97
CA LEU A 76 -7.30 -1.92 39.69
C LEU A 76 -7.29 -2.83 40.92
N GLU A 77 -6.80 -4.05 40.77
CA GLU A 77 -6.68 -5.00 41.88
C GLU A 77 -5.71 -4.49 42.96
N GLU A 78 -4.58 -3.91 42.55
CA GLU A 78 -3.62 -3.33 43.47
C GLU A 78 -4.21 -2.13 44.24
N VAL A 79 -4.92 -1.23 43.55
CA VAL A 79 -5.61 -0.10 44.18
C VAL A 79 -6.70 -0.59 45.14
N ALA A 80 -7.51 -1.56 44.73
CA ALA A 80 -8.56 -2.16 45.55
C ALA A 80 -7.99 -2.76 46.84
N LYS A 81 -6.92 -3.55 46.75
CA LYS A 81 -6.29 -4.18 47.92
C LYS A 81 -5.52 -3.20 48.79
N LYS A 82 -4.66 -2.36 48.21
CA LYS A 82 -3.72 -1.53 48.96
C LYS A 82 -4.32 -0.21 49.45
N ARG A 83 -5.14 0.45 48.63
CA ARG A 83 -5.72 1.76 49.01
C ARG A 83 -7.08 1.65 49.64
N LEU A 84 -7.91 0.70 49.18
CA LEU A 84 -9.28 0.54 49.66
C LEU A 84 -9.43 -0.60 50.68
N GLY A 85 -8.37 -1.41 50.91
CA GLY A 85 -8.40 -2.52 51.86
C GLY A 85 -9.39 -3.63 51.47
N LEU A 86 -9.83 -3.66 50.21
CA LEU A 86 -10.82 -4.62 49.73
C LEU A 86 -10.21 -6.01 49.65
N VAL A 87 -10.96 -7.00 50.10
CA VAL A 87 -10.59 -8.42 50.06
C VAL A 87 -11.49 -9.11 49.04
N ALA A 88 -10.93 -10.07 48.28
CA ALA A 88 -11.72 -10.82 47.32
C ALA A 88 -12.88 -11.55 48.06
N PRO A 89 -14.13 -11.44 47.56
CA PRO A 89 -15.28 -12.05 48.21
C PRO A 89 -15.17 -13.58 48.19
N LYS A 90 -15.66 -14.22 49.24
CA LYS A 90 -15.71 -15.69 49.28
C LYS A 90 -16.87 -16.19 48.42
N PRO A 91 -16.84 -17.45 47.95
CA PRO A 91 -17.94 -18.02 47.16
C PRO A 91 -19.30 -17.95 47.87
N SER A 92 -19.30 -17.97 49.21
CA SER A 92 -20.48 -17.78 50.05
C SER A 92 -21.11 -16.38 49.99
N ASP A 93 -20.32 -15.39 49.60
CA ASP A 93 -20.70 -13.97 49.64
C ASP A 93 -21.24 -13.49 48.27
N ILE A 94 -21.23 -14.38 47.27
CA ILE A 94 -21.66 -14.07 45.89
C ILE A 94 -23.13 -14.48 45.74
N VAL A 95 -24.00 -13.48 45.51
CA VAL A 95 -25.40 -13.71 45.17
C VAL A 95 -25.60 -13.45 43.68
N VAL A 96 -25.91 -14.50 42.92
CA VAL A 96 -26.23 -14.39 41.48
C VAL A 96 -27.71 -14.05 41.35
N ILE A 97 -28.00 -12.87 40.82
CA ILE A 97 -29.39 -12.44 40.57
C ILE A 97 -29.76 -12.91 39.16
N GLU A 98 -30.62 -13.92 39.06
CA GLU A 98 -31.25 -14.27 37.79
C GLU A 98 -32.27 -13.19 37.44
N MET A 99 -31.97 -12.38 36.42
CA MET A 99 -32.93 -11.43 35.87
C MET A 99 -34.10 -12.21 35.29
N GLY A 100 -35.21 -12.23 36.02
CA GLY A 100 -36.45 -12.87 35.58
C GLY A 100 -36.89 -12.34 34.22
N SER A 101 -36.92 -13.23 33.24
CA SER A 101 -37.67 -13.06 32.00
C SER A 101 -39.15 -12.88 32.39
N LYS A 102 -39.71 -11.74 32.02
CA LYS A 102 -41.15 -11.48 32.05
C LYS A 102 -41.61 -11.07 30.67
#